data_AF-A0A0N4XMT1-F1
#
_entry.id   AF-A0A0N4XMT1-F1
#
_cell.length_a   1.000
_cell.length_b   1.000
_cell.length_c   1.000
_cell.angle_alpha   90.00
_cell.angle_beta   90.00
_cell.angle_gamma   90.00
#
_symmetry.space_group_name_H-M   'P 1'
#
loop_
_entity.id
_entity.type
_entity.pdbx_description
1 polymer ?
#
loop_
_entity_poly.entity_id
_entity_poly.type
_entity_poly.pdbx_seq_one_letter_code
_entity_poly.pdbx_strand_id
1 'polypeptide(L)'
;IRSGPIQEAYDLPELSLAAWNSVANTVINGTTRRTVKRFFRNAFRVKDPSCDIVCQRNLLCSLRMGHHNSTLYCPPASWTSYSLRTNRITP
;
A
#
# COMPACT_ATOMS: atom_id res chain seq x y z
N ILE A 1 20.32 19.31 1.54
CA ILE A 1 19.53 18.59 0.51
C ILE A 1 18.10 18.54 1.03
N ARG A 2 17.13 19.19 0.36
CA ARG A 2 15.72 19.10 0.77
C ARG A 2 15.20 17.72 0.42
N SER A 3 14.50 17.10 1.36
CA SER A 3 13.85 15.82 1.15
C SER A 3 12.82 15.94 0.02
N GLY A 4 12.75 14.95 -0.86
CA GLY A 4 11.72 14.91 -1.90
C GLY A 4 10.34 14.57 -1.31
N PRO A 5 9.24 14.86 -2.02
CA PRO A 5 7.87 14.62 -1.53
C PRO A 5 7.60 13.15 -1.17
N ILE A 6 8.34 12.20 -1.75
CA ILE A 6 8.27 10.77 -1.41
C ILE A 6 9.00 10.46 -0.10
N GLN A 7 10.17 11.06 0.14
CA GLN A 7 10.92 10.86 1.40
C GLN A 7 10.11 11.37 2.59
N GLU A 8 9.55 12.56 2.47
CA GLU A 8 8.69 13.14 3.52
C GLU A 8 7.41 12.34 3.71
N ALA A 9 6.81 11.86 2.61
CA ALA A 9 5.58 11.08 2.69
C ALA A 9 5.77 9.73 3.39
N TYR A 10 6.96 9.16 3.45
CA TYR A 10 7.18 7.85 4.07
C TYR A 10 8.24 7.86 5.16
N ASP A 11 8.62 9.05 5.61
CA ASP A 11 9.61 9.27 6.66
C ASP A 11 10.95 8.54 6.34
N LEU A 12 11.37 8.61 5.07
CA LEU A 12 12.55 7.90 4.57
C LEU A 12 13.81 8.76 4.69
N PRO A 13 14.91 8.19 5.22
CA PRO A 13 16.19 8.89 5.28
C PRO A 13 16.85 9.07 3.89
N GLU A 14 16.51 8.20 2.94
CA GLU A 14 17.06 8.18 1.59
C GLU A 14 16.07 7.52 0.60
N LEU A 15 16.26 7.75 -0.72
CA LEU A 15 15.49 7.11 -1.80
C LEU A 15 16.20 5.88 -2.37
N SER A 16 16.81 5.06 -1.50
CA SER A 16 17.45 3.82 -1.95
C SER A 16 16.40 2.75 -2.26
N LEU A 17 16.76 1.78 -3.12
CA LEU A 17 15.90 0.62 -3.40
C LEU A 17 15.55 -0.14 -2.11
N ALA A 18 16.48 -0.21 -1.15
CA ALA A 18 16.26 -0.85 0.14
C ALA A 18 15.21 -0.12 0.98
N ALA A 19 15.32 1.22 1.07
CA ALA A 19 14.33 2.05 1.75
C ALA A 19 12.93 1.87 1.14
N TRP A 20 12.85 1.79 -0.18
CA TRP A 20 11.58 1.62 -0.89
C TRP A 20 10.98 0.22 -0.78
N ASN A 21 11.81 -0.81 -0.81
CA ASN A 21 11.39 -2.19 -0.52
C ASN A 21 10.85 -2.34 0.91
N SER A 22 11.43 -1.64 1.89
CA SER A 22 10.92 -1.64 3.28
C SER A 22 9.49 -1.10 3.38
N VAL A 23 9.19 -0.01 2.67
CA VAL A 23 7.83 0.55 2.59
C VAL A 23 6.89 -0.41 1.90
N ALA A 24 7.27 -0.95 0.73
CA ALA A 24 6.45 -1.92 0.01
C ALA A 24 6.14 -3.16 0.88
N ASN A 25 7.12 -3.69 1.60
CA ASN A 25 6.95 -4.80 2.54
C ASN A 25 5.97 -4.44 3.66
N THR A 26 6.08 -3.25 4.23
CA THR A 26 5.19 -2.76 5.28
C THR A 26 3.75 -2.63 4.79
N VAL A 27 3.57 -2.12 3.58
CA VAL A 27 2.25 -1.95 2.96
C VAL A 27 1.64 -3.32 2.62
N ILE A 28 2.40 -4.23 2.02
CA ILE A 28 1.95 -5.57 1.63
C ILE A 28 1.66 -6.45 2.84
N ASN A 29 2.50 -6.40 3.87
CA ASN A 29 2.29 -7.21 5.08
C ASN A 29 1.31 -6.56 6.07
N GLY A 30 0.88 -5.33 5.80
CA GLY A 30 0.00 -4.60 6.72
C GLY A 30 0.62 -4.37 8.10
N THR A 31 1.94 -4.26 8.22
CA THR A 31 2.58 -4.16 9.55
C THR A 31 2.35 -2.79 10.19
N THR A 32 2.19 -1.72 9.39
CA THR A 32 1.97 -0.35 9.90
C THR A 32 0.74 0.29 9.28
N ARG A 33 -0.35 0.39 10.06
CA ARG A 33 -1.62 0.99 9.63
C ARG A 33 -1.49 2.39 9.02
N ARG A 34 -0.62 3.23 9.61
CA ARG A 34 -0.38 4.61 9.13
C ARG A 34 0.19 4.60 7.71
N THR A 35 1.22 3.79 7.48
CA THR A 35 1.89 3.64 6.19
C THR A 35 0.95 3.08 5.13
N VAL A 36 0.16 2.05 5.47
CA VAL A 36 -0.86 1.47 4.58
C VAL A 36 -1.91 2.51 4.18
N LYS A 37 -2.47 3.24 5.16
CA LYS A 37 -3.47 4.29 4.87
C LYS A 37 -2.90 5.40 4.01
N ARG A 38 -1.66 5.83 4.28
CA ARG A 38 -0.98 6.87 3.53
C ARG A 38 -0.69 6.41 2.09
N PHE A 39 -0.31 5.15 1.90
CA PHE A 39 -0.12 4.53 0.59
C PHE A 39 -1.38 4.61 -0.27
N PHE A 40 -2.51 4.07 0.21
CA PHE A 40 -3.75 4.09 -0.57
C PHE A 40 -4.24 5.51 -0.87
N ARG A 41 -4.18 6.43 0.10
CA ARG A 41 -4.52 7.84 -0.13
C ARG A 41 -3.66 8.46 -1.25
N ASN A 42 -2.36 8.18 -1.25
CA ASN A 42 -1.43 8.73 -2.23
C ASN A 42 -1.57 8.07 -3.61
N ALA A 43 -1.92 6.78 -3.66
CA ALA A 43 -2.11 6.04 -4.90
C ALA A 43 -3.31 6.57 -5.70
N PHE A 44 -4.42 6.85 -5.04
CA PHE A 44 -5.64 7.33 -5.71
C PHE A 44 -5.72 8.85 -5.84
N ARG A 45 -4.89 9.61 -5.09
CA ARG A 45 -4.86 11.09 -5.10
C ARG A 45 -6.22 11.77 -4.84
N VAL A 46 -7.16 11.05 -4.23
CA VAL A 46 -8.48 11.53 -3.83
C VAL A 46 -8.73 11.23 -2.36
N LYS A 47 -9.66 11.98 -1.75
CA LYS A 47 -9.97 11.85 -0.31
C LYS A 47 -10.67 10.52 0.00
N ASP A 48 -11.55 10.07 -0.90
CA ASP A 48 -12.37 8.87 -0.72
C ASP A 48 -12.43 8.07 -2.04
N PRO A 49 -11.44 7.19 -2.29
CA PRO A 49 -11.42 6.38 -3.49
C PRO A 49 -12.42 5.23 -3.40
N SER A 50 -13.21 5.02 -4.45
CA SER A 50 -14.03 3.82 -4.63
C SER A 50 -13.14 2.61 -4.93
N CYS A 51 -12.46 2.10 -3.91
CA CYS A 51 -11.53 0.98 -4.01
C CYS A 51 -11.80 -0.04 -2.89
N ASP A 52 -12.57 -1.07 -3.24
CA ASP A 52 -12.88 -2.19 -2.37
C ASP A 52 -11.67 -3.09 -2.11
N ILE A 53 -11.88 -4.19 -1.38
CA ILE A 53 -10.82 -5.13 -1.03
C ILE A 53 -10.12 -5.74 -2.26
N VAL A 54 -10.86 -5.96 -3.35
CA VAL A 54 -10.33 -6.54 -4.59
C VAL A 54 -9.45 -5.53 -5.29
N CYS A 55 -9.92 -4.28 -5.41
CA CYS A 55 -9.15 -3.17 -5.93
C CYS A 55 -7.86 -2.94 -5.12
N GLN A 56 -7.96 -2.93 -3.78
CA GLN A 56 -6.80 -2.74 -2.90
C GLN A 56 -5.78 -3.86 -3.10
N ARG A 57 -6.22 -5.11 -3.16
CA ARG A 57 -5.35 -6.27 -3.40
C ARG A 57 -4.66 -6.18 -4.76
N ASN A 58 -5.38 -5.81 -5.82
CA ASN A 58 -4.82 -5.65 -7.17
C ASN A 58 -3.76 -4.54 -7.22
N LEU A 59 -4.01 -3.41 -6.53
CA LEU A 59 -3.01 -2.36 -6.41
C LEU A 59 -1.76 -2.84 -5.67
N LEU A 60 -1.91 -3.61 -4.59
CA LEU A 60 -0.76 -4.18 -3.86
C LEU A 60 -0.01 -5.22 -4.69
N CYS A 61 -0.71 -6.04 -5.46
CA CYS A 61 -0.08 -6.94 -6.43
C CYS A 61 0.80 -6.14 -7.39
N SER A 62 0.26 -5.05 -7.97
CA SER A 62 0.98 -4.23 -8.96
C SER A 62 2.32 -3.65 -8.46
N LEU A 63 2.45 -3.39 -7.14
CA LEU A 63 3.70 -2.91 -6.55
C LEU A 63 4.89 -3.85 -6.74
N ARG A 64 4.65 -5.15 -6.92
CA ARG A 64 5.70 -6.16 -7.08
C ARG A 64 5.67 -6.85 -8.45
N MET A 65 4.84 -6.38 -9.37
CA MET A 65 4.75 -6.91 -10.74
C MET A 65 5.95 -6.58 -11.65
N GLY A 66 7.05 -6.05 -11.09
CA GLY A 66 8.33 -5.96 -11.81
C GLY A 66 8.92 -7.33 -12.19
N HIS A 67 8.46 -8.41 -11.56
CA HIS A 67 8.79 -9.78 -11.93
C HIS A 67 7.54 -10.50 -12.44
N HIS A 68 7.62 -11.17 -13.60
CA HIS A 68 6.50 -11.80 -14.33
C HIS A 68 5.71 -12.88 -13.56
N ASN A 69 6.07 -13.18 -12.30
CA ASN A 69 5.40 -14.19 -11.48
C ASN A 69 4.42 -13.53 -10.50
N SER A 70 3.23 -13.17 -11.03
CA SER A 70 2.16 -12.46 -10.30
C SER A 70 1.69 -13.17 -9.04
N THR A 71 1.83 -14.50 -8.99
CA THR A 71 1.28 -15.35 -7.93
C THR A 71 2.14 -15.39 -6.66
N LEU A 72 3.42 -15.05 -6.76
CA LEU A 72 4.37 -15.11 -5.63
C LEU A 72 4.35 -13.86 -4.74
N TYR A 73 3.88 -12.73 -5.27
CA TYR A 73 4.10 -11.43 -4.63
C TYR A 73 2.83 -10.69 -4.25
N CYS A 74 1.67 -11.20 -4.66
CA CYS A 74 0.37 -10.72 -4.21
C CYS A 74 0.15 -11.05 -2.72
N PRO A 75 -0.49 -10.16 -1.95
CA PRO A 75 -0.97 -10.50 -0.64
C PRO A 75 -1.93 -11.71 -0.70
N PRO A 76 -1.95 -12.59 0.32
CA PRO A 76 -2.84 -13.75 0.35
C PRO A 76 -4.31 -13.31 0.33
N ALA A 77 -5.22 -14.23 -0.01
CA ALA A 77 -6.66 -13.93 0.01
C ALA A 77 -7.19 -13.57 1.40
N SER A 78 -6.47 -14.00 2.44
CA SER A 78 -6.67 -13.62 3.84
C SER A 78 -6.07 -12.26 4.21
N TRP A 79 -5.54 -11.49 3.24
CA TRP A 79 -5.16 -10.09 3.45
C TRP A 79 -6.42 -9.31 3.78
N THR A 80 -6.76 -9.34 5.06
CA THR A 80 -7.80 -8.54 5.64
C THR A 80 -7.19 -7.17 5.74
N SER A 81 -7.69 -6.30 4.87
CA SER A 81 -7.52 -4.88 5.01
C SER A 81 -7.58 -4.48 6.49
N TYR A 82 -6.84 -3.46 6.87
CA TYR A 82 -7.26 -2.60 7.96
C TYR A 82 -8.64 -1.95 7.72
N SER A 83 -9.47 -2.41 6.75
CA SER A 83 -10.73 -1.83 6.27
C SER A 83 -12.00 -2.50 6.81
N LEU A 84 -11.95 -3.56 7.63
CA LEU A 84 -13.14 -4.02 8.36
C LEU A 84 -13.50 -3.17 9.60
N ARG A 85 -12.84 -2.04 9.86
CA ARG A 85 -13.14 -1.17 11.03
C ARG A 85 -13.59 0.25 10.74
N THR A 86 -13.92 0.60 9.51
CA THR A 86 -14.73 1.81 9.26
C THR A 86 -15.71 1.60 8.12
N ASN A 87 -16.90 1.14 8.50
CA ASN A 87 -18.21 1.41 7.89
C ASN A 87 -18.75 0.51 6.76
N ARG A 88 -19.73 -0.30 7.22
CA ARG A 88 -21.00 -0.69 6.60
C ARG A 88 -20.98 -1.51 5.31
N ILE A 89 -21.23 -2.81 5.51
CA ILE A 89 -22.28 -3.50 4.74
C ILE A 89 -23.58 -3.33 5.52
N THR A 90 -24.56 -2.67 4.93
CA THR A 90 -25.97 -3.08 4.93
C THR A 90 -26.65 -2.33 3.77
N PRO A 91 -27.64 -2.96 3.10
CA PRO A 91 -28.21 -2.49 1.84
C PRO A 91 -28.89 -1.13 1.96
#